data_AF-A0A954Z4Z5-F1
#
_entry.id   AF-A0A954Z4Z5-F1
#
_cell.length_a   1.000
_cell.length_b   1.000
_cell.length_c   1.000
_cell.angle_alpha   90.00
_cell.angle_beta   90.00
_cell.angle_gamma   90.00
#
_symmetry.space_group_name_H-M   'P 1'
#
loop_
_entity.id
_entity.type
_entity.pdbx_description
1 polymer ?
#
loop_
_entity_poly.entity_id
_entity_poly.type
_entity_poly.pdbx_seq_one_letter_code
_entity_poly.pdbx_strand_id
1 'polypeptide(L)'
;MTRDHSLHTRFGALMTALSGLCVAVALTLTTPAYGQDDKPADEAKPTAVTHPQDPMIWDVDTMMEQAVQQISKRYSLNPQQEQYTRLLLTRRVREFLDEHETEARELLQESINMRTGKAKSDKVALQIWSQRAMPLYEEASRAILEGNEEWGVILTPEQKVIHDGDLDLMRKSFDGATKTMKLWSEGKGPALTVPRNTNPKGDTPTDAGGVAPNPPRMPILNIEDNWKSYVNMFVSAYELDQSAQNSAREKILKEQYAKAQKYRESRAADFERIASRIKTLGANQQTERKKLLERQQLLERRIYDLFVEMDERLHKLPTAAQAANVSADKKQQLETLYAALAGDKG
;
A
#
# COMPACT_ATOMS: atom_id res chain seq x y z
N MET A 1 -22.81 23.28 34.34
CA MET A 1 -22.82 23.51 32.88
C MET A 1 -21.38 23.68 32.41
N THR A 2 -20.70 22.55 32.20
CA THR A 2 -19.33 22.49 31.69
C THR A 2 -19.37 22.59 30.17
N ARG A 3 -18.76 23.63 29.62
CA ARG A 3 -18.68 23.87 28.17
C ARG A 3 -17.71 22.86 27.54
N ASP A 4 -18.20 22.26 26.48
CA ASP A 4 -17.58 21.25 25.63
C ASP A 4 -16.35 21.83 24.89
N HIS A 5 -15.15 21.30 25.18
CA HIS A 5 -13.87 21.70 24.56
C HIS A 5 -13.49 20.85 23.33
N SER A 6 -14.42 20.06 22.76
CA SER A 6 -14.11 19.07 21.71
C SER A 6 -13.98 19.60 20.26
N LEU A 7 -14.02 20.92 20.02
CA LEU A 7 -13.96 21.48 18.66
C LEU A 7 -12.53 21.68 18.12
N HIS A 8 -11.50 21.79 18.96
CA HIS A 8 -10.12 22.01 18.49
C HIS A 8 -9.44 20.73 17.96
N THR A 9 -9.80 19.55 18.47
CA THR A 9 -9.19 18.27 18.07
C THR A 9 -9.65 17.81 16.67
N ARG A 10 -10.78 18.32 16.18
CA ARG A 10 -11.33 17.97 14.85
C ARG A 10 -10.69 18.76 13.69
N PHE A 11 -10.00 19.87 13.97
CA PHE A 11 -9.34 20.69 12.96
C PHE A 11 -7.99 20.13 12.46
N GLY A 12 -7.31 19.32 13.27
CA GLY A 12 -6.01 18.73 12.90
C GLY A 12 -6.11 17.58 11.88
N ALA A 13 -7.14 16.74 11.98
CA ALA A 13 -7.32 15.56 11.12
C ALA A 13 -7.70 15.91 9.66
N LEU A 14 -8.32 17.07 9.44
CA LEU A 14 -8.87 17.47 8.15
C LEU A 14 -7.79 17.94 7.14
N MET A 15 -6.66 18.47 7.64
CA MET A 15 -5.61 19.05 6.80
C MET A 15 -4.53 18.05 6.39
N THR A 16 -4.47 16.89 7.05
CA THR A 16 -3.67 15.74 6.64
C THR A 16 -4.28 15.04 5.41
N ALA A 17 -5.60 15.10 5.26
CA ALA A 17 -6.32 14.48 4.14
C ALA A 17 -6.08 15.18 2.78
N LEU A 18 -5.81 16.49 2.76
CA LEU A 18 -5.59 17.26 1.51
C LEU A 18 -4.11 17.38 1.11
N SER A 19 -3.17 17.29 2.06
CA SER A 19 -1.75 17.10 1.73
C SER A 19 -1.44 15.67 1.30
N GLY A 20 -2.43 14.78 1.45
CA GLY A 20 -2.33 13.35 1.26
C GLY A 20 -2.93 12.81 0.00
N LEU A 21 -3.41 13.68 -0.90
CA LEU A 21 -4.29 13.26 -1.97
C LEU A 21 -3.61 12.45 -3.08
N CYS A 22 -2.27 12.42 -3.13
CA CYS A 22 -1.53 11.46 -3.96
C CYS A 22 -0.66 10.48 -3.15
N VAL A 23 -0.51 10.68 -1.83
CA VAL A 23 0.49 9.93 -1.03
C VAL A 23 0.10 9.62 0.44
N ALA A 24 -0.82 10.34 1.09
CA ALA A 24 -1.04 10.18 2.54
C ALA A 24 -2.17 9.24 2.99
N VAL A 25 -2.73 8.40 2.11
CA VAL A 25 -3.27 7.11 2.61
C VAL A 25 -2.13 6.20 3.07
N ALA A 26 -0.90 6.41 2.60
CA ALA A 26 0.26 5.64 3.01
C ALA A 26 1.35 6.43 3.77
N LEU A 27 1.15 7.71 4.12
CA LEU A 27 2.20 8.53 4.76
C LEU A 27 1.74 9.38 5.95
N THR A 28 0.60 9.07 6.56
CA THR A 28 0.23 9.62 7.89
C THR A 28 0.69 8.74 9.06
N LEU A 29 1.51 7.72 8.81
CA LEU A 29 2.29 7.05 9.85
C LEU A 29 3.57 7.85 10.09
N THR A 30 3.48 8.97 10.81
CA THR A 30 4.67 9.52 11.47
C THR A 30 5.18 8.45 12.44
N THR A 31 6.32 7.82 12.12
CA THR A 31 7.02 7.03 13.13
C THR A 31 7.37 7.98 14.28
N PRO A 32 7.04 7.68 15.54
CA PRO A 32 7.69 8.38 16.63
C PRO A 32 9.19 8.17 16.44
N ALA A 33 9.94 9.27 16.33
CA ALA A 33 11.38 9.24 16.39
C ALA A 33 11.74 8.68 17.77
N TYR A 34 12.00 7.37 17.85
CA TYR A 34 12.59 6.76 19.03
C TYR A 34 13.96 7.39 19.20
N GLY A 35 14.21 7.93 20.40
CA GLY A 35 15.40 8.70 20.75
C GLY A 35 16.68 8.09 20.21
N GLN A 36 17.28 8.80 19.26
CA GLN A 36 18.60 8.52 18.76
C GLN A 36 19.58 9.22 19.71
N ASP A 37 20.41 8.43 20.39
CA ASP A 37 21.44 8.93 21.32
C ASP A 37 22.20 10.12 20.71
N ASP A 38 22.34 11.19 21.50
CA ASP A 38 23.03 12.45 21.18
C ASP A 38 24.52 12.22 20.84
N LYS A 39 24.80 11.73 19.63
CA LYS A 39 26.12 11.87 19.01
C LYS A 39 26.12 13.07 18.08
N PRO A 40 27.15 13.94 18.15
CA PRO A 40 27.25 15.09 17.25
C PRO A 40 27.26 14.60 15.80
N ALA A 41 26.33 15.12 15.02
CA ALA A 41 26.17 14.78 13.62
C ALA A 41 27.37 15.29 12.82
N ASP A 42 28.19 14.37 12.30
CA ASP A 42 28.98 14.65 11.10
C ASP A 42 28.03 15.07 9.98
N GLU A 43 28.44 16.06 9.18
CA GLU A 43 27.67 16.65 8.08
C GLU A 43 27.14 15.58 7.10
N ALA A 44 25.95 15.06 7.39
CA ALA A 44 25.26 14.14 6.50
C ALA A 44 24.82 14.93 5.28
N LYS A 45 25.39 14.61 4.11
CA LYS A 45 24.92 15.10 2.82
C LYS A 45 23.41 14.83 2.72
N PRO A 46 22.58 15.77 2.21
CA PRO A 46 21.14 15.56 2.13
C PRO A 46 20.86 14.32 1.28
N THR A 47 20.41 13.24 1.91
CA THR A 47 20.06 11.97 1.23
C THR A 47 18.59 11.94 0.81
N ALA A 48 17.79 12.94 1.20
CA ALA A 48 16.39 13.00 0.83
C ALA A 48 16.24 13.51 -0.60
N VAL A 49 15.89 12.58 -1.51
CA VAL A 49 15.58 12.86 -2.93
C VAL A 49 14.27 13.66 -3.07
N THR A 50 13.44 13.72 -2.04
CA THR A 50 12.15 14.44 -2.03
C THR A 50 12.01 15.37 -0.82
N HIS A 51 11.40 16.55 -1.01
CA HIS A 51 11.13 17.50 0.09
C HIS A 51 9.65 17.49 0.48
N PRO A 52 9.29 17.24 1.75
CA PRO A 52 7.89 17.13 2.18
C PRO A 52 7.03 18.37 1.95
N GLN A 53 7.64 19.55 1.79
CA GLN A 53 6.94 20.83 1.60
C GLN A 53 7.11 21.43 0.20
N ASP A 54 7.75 20.70 -0.71
CA ASP A 54 7.91 21.13 -2.11
C ASP A 54 7.40 20.04 -3.05
N PRO A 55 6.10 20.07 -3.40
CA PRO A 55 5.51 19.14 -4.33
C PRO A 55 6.10 19.22 -5.73
N MET A 56 6.90 20.23 -6.10
CA MET A 56 7.47 20.30 -7.45
C MET A 56 8.64 19.33 -7.65
N ILE A 57 9.24 18.85 -6.55
CA ILE A 57 10.38 17.92 -6.58
C ILE A 57 10.03 16.55 -6.01
N TRP A 58 8.75 16.21 -5.89
CA TRP A 58 8.33 14.88 -5.46
C TRP A 58 8.64 13.83 -6.54
N ASP A 59 9.45 12.85 -6.13
CA ASP A 59 9.66 11.58 -6.82
C ASP A 59 8.52 10.63 -6.45
N VAL A 60 7.55 10.55 -7.37
CA VAL A 60 6.34 9.76 -7.22
C VAL A 60 6.68 8.27 -7.10
N ASP A 61 7.66 7.77 -7.84
CA ASP A 61 8.02 6.35 -7.82
C ASP A 61 8.57 5.96 -6.45
N THR A 62 9.45 6.79 -5.86
CA THR A 62 9.94 6.58 -4.49
C THR A 62 8.80 6.62 -3.47
N MET A 63 7.84 7.55 -3.61
CA MET A 63 6.68 7.64 -2.71
C MET A 63 5.78 6.40 -2.82
N MET A 64 5.57 5.87 -4.03
CA MET A 64 4.79 4.65 -4.25
C MET A 64 5.48 3.43 -3.66
N GLU A 65 6.80 3.30 -3.81
CA GLU A 65 7.55 2.20 -3.20
C GLU A 65 7.45 2.23 -1.66
N GLN A 66 7.60 3.41 -1.05
CA GLN A 66 7.41 3.58 0.39
C GLN A 66 5.98 3.23 0.83
N ALA A 67 4.98 3.59 0.04
CA ALA A 67 3.59 3.27 0.31
C ALA A 67 3.35 1.75 0.29
N VAL A 68 3.85 1.07 -0.74
CA VAL A 68 3.77 -0.39 -0.87
C VAL A 68 4.41 -1.07 0.34
N GLN A 69 5.60 -0.65 0.75
CA GLN A 69 6.28 -1.23 1.92
C GLN A 69 5.46 -1.08 3.22
N GLN A 70 4.79 0.07 3.40
CA GLN A 70 3.93 0.29 4.56
C GLN A 70 2.67 -0.58 4.51
N ILE A 71 2.01 -0.67 3.35
CA ILE A 71 0.85 -1.53 3.14
C ILE A 71 1.25 -3.00 3.36
N SER A 72 2.34 -3.45 2.74
CA SER A 72 2.93 -4.78 2.92
C SER A 72 3.12 -5.13 4.39
N LYS A 73 3.69 -4.20 5.16
CA LYS A 73 3.92 -4.40 6.59
C LYS A 73 2.61 -4.45 7.38
N ARG A 74 1.66 -3.54 7.13
CA ARG A 74 0.39 -3.44 7.86
C ARG A 74 -0.48 -4.66 7.64
N TYR A 75 -0.59 -5.11 6.39
CA TYR A 75 -1.43 -6.24 6.01
C TYR A 75 -0.68 -7.57 6.03
N SER A 76 0.62 -7.53 6.34
CA SER A 76 1.54 -8.67 6.27
C SER A 76 1.38 -9.39 4.92
N LEU A 77 1.42 -8.60 3.86
CA LEU A 77 1.28 -9.09 2.50
C LEU A 77 2.38 -10.11 2.23
N ASN A 78 2.03 -11.19 1.55
CA ASN A 78 3.03 -12.06 0.98
C ASN A 78 3.69 -11.35 -0.25
N PRO A 79 4.83 -11.86 -0.76
CA PRO A 79 5.54 -11.20 -1.86
C PRO A 79 4.69 -10.95 -3.11
N GLN A 80 3.67 -11.78 -3.36
CA GLN A 80 2.82 -11.68 -4.54
C GLN A 80 1.74 -10.62 -4.36
N GLN A 81 1.10 -10.58 -3.20
CA GLN A 81 0.19 -9.52 -2.82
C GLN A 81 0.92 -8.18 -2.82
N GLU A 82 2.17 -8.11 -2.33
CA GLU A 82 3.01 -6.93 -2.41
C GLU A 82 3.25 -6.51 -3.86
N GLN A 83 3.68 -7.43 -4.73
CA GLN A 83 3.93 -7.12 -6.14
C GLN A 83 2.66 -6.65 -6.87
N TYR A 84 1.53 -7.31 -6.61
CA TYR A 84 0.24 -6.87 -7.16
C TYR A 84 -0.14 -5.47 -6.63
N THR A 85 0.03 -5.23 -5.33
CA THR A 85 -0.21 -3.92 -4.70
C THR A 85 0.65 -2.84 -5.35
N ARG A 86 1.93 -3.14 -5.60
CA ARG A 86 2.87 -2.26 -6.29
C ARG A 86 2.40 -1.91 -7.69
N LEU A 87 2.07 -2.92 -8.50
CA LEU A 87 1.61 -2.73 -9.87
C LEU A 87 0.29 -1.94 -9.92
N LEU A 88 -0.69 -2.30 -9.08
CA LEU A 88 -1.97 -1.63 -9.01
C LEU A 88 -1.82 -0.16 -8.60
N LEU A 89 -1.10 0.09 -7.50
CA LEU A 89 -0.90 1.44 -6.96
C LEU A 89 -0.14 2.32 -7.95
N THR A 90 1.00 1.86 -8.47
CA THR A 90 1.81 2.62 -9.43
C THR A 90 1.03 2.90 -10.72
N ARG A 91 0.29 1.92 -11.26
CA ARG A 91 -0.54 2.11 -12.46
C ARG A 91 -1.59 3.20 -12.23
N ARG A 92 -2.42 3.05 -11.19
CA ARG A 92 -3.54 3.97 -10.92
C ARG A 92 -3.06 5.39 -10.62
N VAL A 93 -1.96 5.53 -9.87
CA VAL A 93 -1.38 6.86 -9.58
C VAL A 93 -0.81 7.49 -10.84
N ARG A 94 -0.15 6.73 -11.72
CA ARG A 94 0.34 7.26 -12.99
C ARG A 94 -0.80 7.66 -13.92
N GLU A 95 -1.84 6.84 -14.04
CA GLU A 95 -3.04 7.18 -14.82
C GLU A 95 -3.66 8.51 -14.35
N PHE A 96 -3.82 8.68 -13.03
CA PHE A 96 -4.33 9.93 -12.47
C PHE A 96 -3.40 11.13 -12.71
N LEU A 97 -2.09 10.94 -12.52
CA LEU A 97 -1.12 12.02 -12.68
C LEU A 97 -0.89 12.40 -14.15
N ASP A 98 -1.00 11.47 -15.10
CA ASP A 98 -0.89 11.77 -16.53
C ASP A 98 -1.91 12.84 -16.96
N GLU A 99 -3.10 12.81 -16.38
CA GLU A 99 -4.16 13.78 -16.64
C GLU A 99 -4.05 15.04 -15.76
N HIS A 100 -3.66 14.89 -14.48
CA HIS A 100 -3.85 15.93 -13.47
C HIS A 100 -2.58 16.44 -12.78
N GLU A 101 -1.39 15.94 -13.12
CA GLU A 101 -0.16 16.20 -12.34
C GLU A 101 0.13 17.69 -12.14
N THR A 102 0.03 18.49 -13.20
CA THR A 102 0.35 19.92 -13.13
C THR A 102 -0.61 20.64 -12.18
N GLU A 103 -1.92 20.46 -12.37
CA GLU A 103 -2.94 21.08 -11.53
C GLU A 103 -2.84 20.59 -10.07
N ALA A 104 -2.61 19.29 -9.86
CA ALA A 104 -2.43 18.70 -8.54
C ALA A 104 -1.24 19.32 -7.79
N ARG A 105 -0.07 19.41 -8.44
CA ARG A 105 1.14 19.99 -7.83
C ARG A 105 0.95 21.47 -7.53
N GLU A 106 0.33 22.24 -8.43
CA GLU A 106 0.03 23.67 -8.21
C GLU A 106 -0.91 23.90 -7.02
N LEU A 107 -2.04 23.18 -6.97
CA LEU A 107 -3.01 23.29 -5.89
C LEU A 107 -2.42 22.85 -4.54
N LEU A 108 -1.59 21.80 -4.53
CA LEU A 108 -0.85 21.37 -3.36
C LEU A 108 0.13 22.45 -2.89
N GLN A 109 0.91 23.04 -3.81
CA GLN A 109 1.85 24.12 -3.49
C GLN A 109 1.13 25.36 -2.92
N GLU A 110 0.00 25.76 -3.51
CA GLU A 110 -0.84 26.84 -3.01
C GLU A 110 -1.32 26.53 -1.58
N SER A 111 -1.81 25.31 -1.33
CA SER A 111 -2.27 24.89 0.00
C SER A 111 -1.15 24.91 1.05
N ILE A 112 0.08 24.53 0.68
CA ILE A 112 1.27 24.60 1.54
C ILE A 112 1.60 26.06 1.82
N ASN A 113 1.57 26.92 0.81
CA ASN A 113 1.86 28.34 0.98
C ASN A 113 0.84 29.02 1.90
N MET A 114 -0.46 28.71 1.78
CA MET A 114 -1.50 29.22 2.68
C MET A 114 -1.29 28.78 4.13
N ARG A 115 -0.96 27.50 4.36
CA ARG A 115 -0.73 26.97 5.72
C ARG A 115 0.54 27.48 6.37
N THR A 116 1.59 27.71 5.59
CA THR A 116 2.87 28.22 6.07
C THR A 116 2.91 29.75 6.14
N GLY A 117 1.81 30.42 5.79
CA GLY A 117 1.72 31.89 5.78
C GLY A 117 2.48 32.57 4.65
N LYS A 118 2.99 31.81 3.67
CA LYS A 118 3.61 32.34 2.44
C LYS A 118 2.57 32.90 1.46
N ALA A 119 1.31 32.48 1.57
CA ALA A 119 0.18 33.00 0.81
C ALA A 119 -0.99 33.38 1.75
N LYS A 120 -1.89 34.25 1.27
CA LYS A 120 -3.10 34.61 2.00
C LYS A 120 -4.04 33.42 2.14
N SER A 121 -4.60 33.25 3.33
CA SER A 121 -5.54 32.18 3.67
C SER A 121 -6.87 32.71 4.21
N ASP A 122 -7.27 33.91 3.75
CA ASP A 122 -8.56 34.50 4.08
C ASP A 122 -9.71 33.76 3.37
N LYS A 123 -10.96 34.10 3.73
CA LYS A 123 -12.15 33.40 3.21
C LYS A 123 -12.25 33.45 1.68
N VAL A 124 -11.85 34.56 1.06
CA VAL A 124 -11.95 34.73 -0.40
C VAL A 124 -10.89 33.87 -1.08
N ALA A 125 -9.65 33.86 -0.57
CA ALA A 125 -8.58 33.01 -1.09
C ALA A 125 -8.96 31.51 -1.00
N LEU A 126 -9.50 31.08 0.15
CA LEU A 126 -9.94 29.69 0.34
C LEU A 126 -11.14 29.33 -0.54
N GLN A 127 -12.04 30.28 -0.80
CA GLN A 127 -13.16 30.07 -1.71
C GLN A 127 -12.69 29.80 -3.14
N ILE A 128 -11.79 30.64 -3.66
CA ILE A 128 -11.25 30.48 -5.00
C ILE A 128 -10.48 29.16 -5.12
N TRP A 129 -9.63 28.86 -4.14
CA TRP A 129 -8.84 27.64 -4.13
C TRP A 129 -9.72 26.39 -4.06
N SER A 130 -10.74 26.37 -3.19
CA SER A 130 -11.63 25.21 -3.04
C SER A 130 -12.51 24.97 -4.27
N GLN A 131 -12.94 26.03 -4.98
CA GLN A 131 -13.66 25.89 -6.24
C GLN A 131 -12.82 25.19 -7.32
N ARG A 132 -11.51 25.46 -7.36
CA ARG A 132 -10.57 24.80 -8.26
C ARG A 132 -10.22 23.38 -7.80
N ALA A 133 -10.00 23.19 -6.50
CA ALA A 133 -9.53 21.91 -5.97
C ALA A 133 -10.62 20.82 -5.87
N MET A 134 -11.89 21.21 -5.76
CA MET A 134 -12.98 20.27 -5.50
C MET A 134 -13.19 19.23 -6.61
N PRO A 135 -13.21 19.57 -7.92
CA PRO A 135 -13.34 18.57 -8.98
C PRO A 135 -12.22 17.53 -8.95
N LEU A 136 -10.97 17.99 -8.87
CA LEU A 136 -9.79 17.12 -8.77
C LEU A 136 -9.86 16.22 -7.54
N TYR A 137 -10.31 16.76 -6.41
CA TYR A 137 -10.48 16.00 -5.18
C TYR A 137 -11.53 14.90 -5.29
N GLU A 138 -12.69 15.21 -5.86
CA GLU A 138 -13.76 14.23 -6.03
C GLU A 138 -13.30 13.08 -6.93
N GLU A 139 -12.57 13.39 -8.00
CA GLU A 139 -12.00 12.39 -8.90
C GLU A 139 -10.94 11.53 -8.20
N ALA A 140 -9.98 12.15 -7.50
CA ALA A 140 -8.97 11.43 -6.72
C ALA A 140 -9.61 10.52 -5.67
N SER A 141 -10.59 11.02 -4.92
CA SER A 141 -11.29 10.25 -3.89
C SER A 141 -12.00 9.02 -4.47
N ARG A 142 -12.63 9.18 -5.64
CA ARG A 142 -13.28 8.08 -6.37
C ARG A 142 -12.25 7.05 -6.83
N ALA A 143 -11.18 7.48 -7.50
CA ALA A 143 -10.13 6.60 -7.99
C ALA A 143 -9.47 5.81 -6.85
N ILE A 144 -9.22 6.44 -5.70
CA ILE A 144 -8.67 5.78 -4.51
C ILE A 144 -9.64 4.73 -3.96
N LEU A 145 -10.94 5.07 -3.80
CA LEU A 145 -11.93 4.12 -3.27
C LEU A 145 -12.10 2.92 -4.21
N GLU A 146 -12.23 3.14 -5.51
CA GLU A 146 -12.31 2.09 -6.52
C GLU A 146 -11.05 1.22 -6.54
N GLY A 147 -9.87 1.83 -6.44
CA GLY A 147 -8.60 1.10 -6.35
C GLY A 147 -8.50 0.22 -5.10
N ASN A 148 -9.02 0.67 -3.96
CA ASN A 148 -9.09 -0.14 -2.73
C ASN A 148 -10.10 -1.28 -2.86
N GLU A 149 -11.25 -1.05 -3.51
CA GLU A 149 -12.21 -2.12 -3.80
C GLU A 149 -11.60 -3.22 -4.69
N GLU A 150 -10.83 -2.85 -5.73
CA GLU A 150 -10.07 -3.78 -6.57
C GLU A 150 -8.99 -4.51 -5.75
N TRP A 151 -8.22 -3.78 -4.95
CA TRP A 151 -7.17 -4.34 -4.10
C TRP A 151 -7.71 -5.36 -3.09
N GLY A 152 -8.88 -5.11 -2.51
CA GLY A 152 -9.55 -6.01 -1.56
C GLY A 152 -9.92 -7.39 -2.11
N VAL A 153 -9.77 -7.63 -3.42
CA VAL A 153 -10.00 -8.93 -4.07
C VAL A 153 -8.84 -9.91 -3.86
N ILE A 154 -7.61 -9.41 -3.69
CA ILE A 154 -6.40 -10.25 -3.51
C ILE A 154 -6.08 -10.56 -2.04
N LEU A 155 -6.86 -10.00 -1.11
CA LEU A 155 -6.65 -10.15 0.33
C LEU A 155 -7.26 -11.45 0.85
N THR A 156 -6.64 -12.02 1.89
CA THR A 156 -7.24 -13.13 2.65
C THR A 156 -8.46 -12.65 3.44
N PRO A 157 -9.33 -13.55 3.92
CA PRO A 157 -10.45 -13.17 4.77
C PRO A 157 -10.05 -12.33 5.99
N GLU A 158 -8.93 -12.65 6.63
CA GLU A 158 -8.44 -11.93 7.81
C GLU A 158 -7.89 -10.54 7.46
N GLN A 159 -7.12 -10.43 6.36
CA GLN A 159 -6.66 -9.14 5.84
C GLN A 159 -7.86 -8.27 5.43
N LYS A 160 -8.92 -8.89 4.88
CA LYS A 160 -10.13 -8.19 4.46
C LYS A 160 -10.86 -7.52 5.62
N VAL A 161 -10.86 -8.11 6.82
CA VAL A 161 -11.43 -7.47 8.02
C VAL A 161 -10.73 -6.15 8.35
N ILE A 162 -9.39 -6.12 8.25
CA ILE A 162 -8.60 -4.88 8.47
C ILE A 162 -8.90 -3.88 7.35
N HIS A 163 -8.89 -4.35 6.10
CA HIS A 163 -9.17 -3.55 4.92
C HIS A 163 -10.53 -2.87 4.97
N ASP A 164 -11.59 -3.62 5.30
CA ASP A 164 -12.95 -3.09 5.31
C ASP A 164 -13.12 -2.01 6.39
N GLY A 165 -12.44 -2.17 7.54
CA GLY A 165 -12.35 -1.13 8.57
C GLY A 165 -11.59 0.11 8.12
N ASP A 166 -10.44 -0.07 7.46
CA ASP A 166 -9.65 1.03 6.90
C ASP A 166 -10.43 1.76 5.79
N LEU A 167 -11.17 1.05 4.96
CA LEU A 167 -11.97 1.59 3.86
C LEU A 167 -13.18 2.39 4.38
N ASP A 168 -13.87 1.92 5.42
CA ASP A 168 -14.95 2.68 6.08
C ASP A 168 -14.43 3.98 6.71
N LEU A 169 -13.27 3.92 7.37
CA LEU A 169 -12.61 5.12 7.92
C LEU A 169 -12.23 6.10 6.80
N MET A 170 -11.71 5.59 5.68
CA MET A 170 -11.35 6.41 4.52
C MET A 170 -12.56 7.11 3.92
N ARG A 171 -13.68 6.40 3.72
CA ARG A 171 -14.95 7.00 3.23
C ARG A 171 -15.42 8.14 4.14
N LYS A 172 -15.43 7.92 5.45
CA LYS A 172 -15.80 8.96 6.43
C LYS A 172 -14.87 10.17 6.39
N SER A 173 -13.57 9.95 6.18
CA SER A 173 -12.59 11.01 6.02
C SER A 173 -12.84 11.83 4.75
N PHE A 174 -13.06 11.16 3.61
CA PHE A 174 -13.40 11.82 2.36
C PHE A 174 -14.69 12.62 2.46
N ASP A 175 -15.75 12.07 3.06
CA ASP A 175 -17.00 12.79 3.30
C ASP A 175 -16.81 14.06 4.14
N GLY A 176 -15.99 14.00 5.18
CA GLY A 176 -15.69 15.16 6.03
C GLY A 176 -14.93 16.26 5.29
N ALA A 177 -13.94 15.89 4.48
CA ALA A 177 -13.17 16.81 3.68
C ALA A 177 -14.01 17.44 2.55
N THR A 178 -14.82 16.65 1.83
CA THR A 178 -15.78 17.16 0.82
C THR A 178 -16.73 18.19 1.42
N LYS A 179 -17.31 17.92 2.59
CA LYS A 179 -18.16 18.89 3.30
C LYS A 179 -17.41 20.20 3.60
N THR A 180 -16.15 20.11 4.00
CA THR A 180 -15.37 21.31 4.32
C THR A 180 -15.00 22.11 3.08
N MET A 181 -14.54 21.45 2.00
CA MET A 181 -14.25 22.14 0.74
C MET A 181 -15.50 22.80 0.18
N LYS A 182 -16.68 22.16 0.30
CA LYS A 182 -17.95 22.77 -0.07
C LYS A 182 -18.26 24.02 0.75
N LEU A 183 -18.01 24.01 2.06
CA LEU A 183 -18.17 25.22 2.88
C LEU A 183 -17.21 26.34 2.45
N TRP A 184 -15.96 26.01 2.12
CA TRP A 184 -15.02 27.00 1.58
C TRP A 184 -15.46 27.52 0.22
N SER A 185 -15.93 26.67 -0.69
CA SER A 185 -16.32 27.08 -2.05
C SER A 185 -17.57 27.97 -2.07
N GLU A 186 -18.38 27.87 -1.02
CA GLU A 186 -19.51 28.78 -0.72
C GLU A 186 -19.11 30.04 0.07
N GLY A 187 -17.83 30.21 0.43
CA GLY A 187 -17.33 31.33 1.24
C GLY A 187 -17.73 31.27 2.73
N LYS A 188 -18.28 30.14 3.18
CA LYS A 188 -18.80 29.92 4.55
C LYS A 188 -17.80 29.25 5.48
N GLY A 189 -16.75 28.64 4.94
CA GLY A 189 -15.75 27.95 5.74
C GLY A 189 -14.87 28.91 6.57
N PRO A 190 -14.24 28.39 7.64
CA PRO A 190 -13.35 29.18 8.48
C PRO A 190 -12.07 29.56 7.72
N ALA A 191 -11.51 30.73 8.02
CA ALA A 191 -10.17 31.08 7.56
C ALA A 191 -9.12 30.16 8.21
N LEU A 192 -8.02 29.88 7.51
CA LEU A 192 -6.94 29.10 8.10
C LEU A 192 -6.12 30.02 9.01
N THR A 193 -6.15 29.74 10.31
CA THR A 193 -5.20 30.32 11.25
C THR A 193 -3.87 29.62 11.05
N VAL A 194 -2.88 30.33 10.49
CA VAL A 194 -1.49 29.85 10.49
C VAL A 194 -1.12 29.59 11.94
N PRO A 195 -0.70 28.36 12.31
CA PRO A 195 -0.20 28.09 13.64
C PRO A 195 0.91 29.09 13.90
N ARG A 196 0.65 30.07 14.77
CA ARG A 196 1.71 30.93 15.25
C ARG A 196 2.65 29.98 15.96
N ASN A 197 3.88 29.83 15.45
CA ASN A 197 4.90 29.03 16.10
C ASN A 197 5.33 29.76 17.38
N THR A 198 4.41 29.83 18.34
CA THR A 198 4.73 30.13 19.72
C THR A 198 5.48 28.90 20.14
N ASN A 199 6.79 29.00 20.29
CA ASN A 199 7.57 28.01 21.01
C ASN A 199 7.32 28.25 22.51
N PRO A 200 6.37 27.59 23.21
CA PRO A 200 6.58 27.34 24.62
C PRO A 200 7.65 26.25 24.67
N LYS A 201 8.85 26.61 25.13
CA LYS A 201 9.78 25.61 25.66
C LYS A 201 9.01 24.79 26.70
N GLY A 202 8.78 23.49 26.49
CA GLY A 202 8.63 22.57 27.62
C GLY A 202 7.63 21.42 27.53
N ASP A 203 6.50 21.55 26.83
CA ASP A 203 5.44 20.54 26.97
C ASP A 203 5.19 19.80 25.65
N THR A 204 5.75 18.60 25.53
CA THR A 204 5.46 17.64 24.47
C THR A 204 3.97 17.25 24.53
N PRO A 205 3.15 17.62 23.54
CA PRO A 205 1.75 17.19 23.50
C PRO A 205 1.72 15.71 23.10
N THR A 206 1.36 14.84 24.05
CA THR A 206 1.39 13.38 23.88
C THR A 206 0.17 12.78 23.17
N ASP A 207 -0.85 13.55 22.76
CA ASP A 207 -2.16 12.96 22.43
C ASP A 207 -2.83 13.39 21.10
N ALA A 208 -2.16 14.15 20.23
CA ALA A 208 -2.77 14.63 18.99
C ALA A 208 -2.43 13.71 17.80
N GLY A 209 -3.17 12.62 17.65
CA GLY A 209 -3.14 11.77 16.47
C GLY A 209 -2.58 10.39 16.76
N GLY A 210 -3.30 9.62 17.58
CA GLY A 210 -3.06 8.19 17.74
C GLY A 210 -3.22 7.48 16.40
N VAL A 211 -2.12 7.36 15.67
CA VAL A 211 -1.96 6.40 14.59
C VAL A 211 -2.37 5.05 15.16
N ALA A 212 -3.37 4.41 14.57
CA ALA A 212 -3.84 3.10 15.03
C ALA A 212 -2.61 2.18 15.19
N PRO A 213 -2.46 1.51 16.36
CA PRO A 213 -1.30 0.65 16.59
C PRO A 213 -1.16 -0.33 15.43
N ASN A 214 0.07 -0.48 14.93
CA ASN A 214 0.35 -1.42 13.84
C ASN A 214 -0.25 -2.77 14.24
N PRO A 215 -1.18 -3.34 13.45
CA PRO A 215 -1.75 -4.64 13.76
C PRO A 215 -0.60 -5.65 13.91
N PRO A 216 -0.75 -6.65 14.79
CA PRO A 216 0.25 -7.70 14.94
C PRO A 216 0.55 -8.30 13.57
N ARG A 217 1.85 -8.44 13.23
CA ARG A 217 2.28 -9.02 11.96
C ARG A 217 1.64 -10.40 11.82
N MET A 218 0.77 -10.54 10.84
CA MET A 218 0.15 -11.82 10.53
C MET A 218 1.22 -12.74 9.96
N PRO A 219 1.21 -14.04 10.30
CA PRO A 219 2.11 -15.00 9.70
C PRO A 219 1.89 -15.03 8.18
N ILE A 220 2.98 -15.01 7.41
CA ILE A 220 2.96 -15.16 5.95
C ILE A 220 2.18 -16.45 5.61
N LEU A 221 1.07 -16.30 4.87
CA LEU A 221 0.28 -17.44 4.40
C LEU A 221 1.09 -18.30 3.42
N ASN A 222 0.65 -19.55 3.28
CA ASN A 222 1.28 -20.56 2.43
C ASN A 222 1.44 -20.04 0.99
N ILE A 223 2.59 -20.28 0.36
CA ILE A 223 2.89 -19.77 -0.99
C ILE A 223 1.85 -20.20 -2.04
N GLU A 224 1.24 -21.36 -1.83
CA GLU A 224 0.22 -21.98 -2.67
C GLU A 224 -1.03 -21.11 -2.84
N ASP A 225 -1.33 -20.26 -1.85
CA ASP A 225 -2.50 -19.36 -1.90
C ASP A 225 -2.38 -18.34 -3.05
N ASN A 226 -1.15 -18.11 -3.52
CA ASN A 226 -0.86 -17.21 -4.65
C ASN A 226 -0.96 -17.87 -6.03
N TRP A 227 -1.00 -19.20 -6.09
CA TRP A 227 -1.07 -19.92 -7.36
C TRP A 227 -2.38 -19.61 -8.10
N LYS A 228 -3.46 -19.40 -7.37
CA LYS A 228 -4.75 -18.99 -7.93
C LYS A 228 -4.66 -17.63 -8.64
N SER A 229 -4.00 -16.66 -8.02
CA SER A 229 -3.80 -15.33 -8.60
C SER A 229 -2.95 -15.41 -9.87
N TYR A 230 -1.87 -16.20 -9.83
CA TYR A 230 -1.05 -16.47 -11.01
C TYR A 230 -1.85 -17.07 -12.17
N VAL A 231 -2.62 -18.14 -11.90
CA VAL A 231 -3.45 -18.81 -12.91
C VAL A 231 -4.50 -17.87 -13.49
N ASN A 232 -5.14 -17.04 -12.67
CA ASN A 232 -6.12 -16.06 -13.14
C ASN A 232 -5.48 -15.00 -14.04
N MET A 233 -4.29 -14.50 -13.67
CA MET A 233 -3.55 -13.56 -14.50
C MET A 233 -3.09 -14.21 -15.81
N PHE A 234 -2.63 -15.46 -15.76
CA PHE A 234 -2.24 -16.24 -16.94
C PHE A 234 -3.42 -16.40 -17.91
N VAL A 235 -4.58 -16.84 -17.40
CA VAL A 235 -5.82 -16.97 -18.16
C VAL A 235 -6.19 -15.66 -18.85
N SER A 236 -6.11 -14.53 -18.12
CA SER A 236 -6.45 -13.21 -18.64
C SER A 236 -5.42 -12.69 -19.63
N ALA A 237 -4.14 -13.01 -19.46
CA ALA A 237 -3.08 -12.53 -20.33
C ALA A 237 -3.12 -13.20 -21.71
N TYR A 238 -3.35 -14.51 -21.73
CA TYR A 238 -3.43 -15.31 -22.96
C TYR A 238 -4.84 -15.41 -23.55
N GLU A 239 -5.83 -14.75 -22.95
CA GLU A 239 -7.23 -14.77 -23.41
C GLU A 239 -7.74 -16.19 -23.67
N LEU A 240 -7.48 -17.08 -22.71
CA LEU A 240 -7.81 -18.50 -22.84
C LEU A 240 -9.31 -18.69 -23.06
N ASP A 241 -9.68 -19.61 -23.96
CA ASP A 241 -11.08 -19.98 -24.16
C ASP A 241 -11.64 -20.72 -22.94
N GLN A 242 -12.97 -20.88 -22.86
CA GLN A 242 -13.62 -21.46 -21.69
C GLN A 242 -13.12 -22.89 -21.36
N SER A 243 -12.77 -23.69 -22.37
CA SER A 243 -12.27 -25.05 -22.16
C SER A 243 -10.86 -25.03 -21.54
N ALA A 244 -9.99 -24.16 -22.07
CA ALA A 244 -8.65 -23.93 -21.53
C ALA A 244 -8.70 -23.31 -20.13
N GLN A 245 -9.61 -22.36 -19.86
CA GLN A 245 -9.82 -21.79 -18.53
C GLN A 245 -10.22 -22.86 -17.51
N ASN A 246 -11.17 -23.73 -17.85
CA ASN A 246 -11.60 -24.83 -17.00
C ASN A 246 -10.42 -25.79 -16.73
N SER A 247 -9.62 -26.09 -17.76
CA SER A 247 -8.42 -26.92 -17.62
C SER A 247 -7.38 -26.27 -16.69
N ALA A 248 -7.16 -24.96 -16.80
CA ALA A 248 -6.24 -24.22 -15.94
C ALA A 248 -6.68 -24.23 -14.47
N ARG A 249 -7.93 -23.87 -14.19
CA ARG A 249 -8.46 -23.67 -12.83
C ARG A 249 -8.87 -24.98 -12.14
N GLU A 250 -9.68 -25.79 -12.81
CA GLU A 250 -10.32 -26.95 -12.17
C GLU A 250 -9.45 -28.21 -12.20
N LYS A 251 -8.54 -28.30 -13.17
CA LYS A 251 -7.65 -29.46 -13.32
C LYS A 251 -6.24 -29.15 -12.85
N ILE A 252 -5.53 -28.24 -13.51
CA ILE A 252 -4.10 -28.01 -13.25
C ILE A 252 -3.89 -27.42 -11.86
N LEU A 253 -4.50 -26.27 -11.56
CA LEU A 253 -4.35 -25.60 -10.27
C LEU A 253 -4.76 -26.51 -9.10
N LYS A 254 -5.96 -27.08 -9.18
CA LYS A 254 -6.50 -27.96 -8.13
C LYS A 254 -5.62 -29.17 -7.85
N GLU A 255 -5.10 -29.81 -8.90
CA GLU A 255 -4.21 -30.97 -8.76
C GLU A 255 -2.88 -30.59 -8.09
N GLN A 256 -2.24 -29.50 -8.54
CA GLN A 256 -0.98 -29.07 -7.94
C GLN A 256 -1.17 -28.61 -6.50
N TYR A 257 -2.24 -27.85 -6.22
CA TYR A 257 -2.57 -27.40 -4.87
C TYR A 257 -2.77 -28.59 -3.93
N ALA A 258 -3.48 -29.64 -4.36
CA ALA A 258 -3.65 -30.87 -3.58
C ALA A 258 -2.31 -31.59 -3.30
N LYS A 259 -1.40 -31.63 -4.29
CA LYS A 259 -0.05 -32.20 -4.09
C LYS A 259 0.76 -31.40 -3.07
N ALA A 260 0.70 -30.07 -3.13
CA ALA A 260 1.40 -29.18 -2.22
C ALA A 260 0.85 -29.27 -0.79
N GLN A 261 -0.48 -29.29 -0.65
CA GLN A 261 -1.15 -29.51 0.63
C GLN A 261 -0.72 -30.85 1.26
N LYS A 262 -0.78 -31.94 0.50
CA LYS A 262 -0.31 -33.26 0.96
C LYS A 262 1.16 -33.24 1.37
N TYR A 263 2.00 -32.50 0.64
CA TYR A 263 3.40 -32.31 1.02
C TYR A 263 3.54 -31.58 2.35
N ARG A 264 2.82 -30.46 2.56
CA ARG A 264 2.82 -29.73 3.84
C ARG A 264 2.33 -30.60 4.98
N GLU A 265 1.24 -31.33 4.79
CA GLU A 265 0.73 -32.28 5.78
C GLU A 265 1.79 -33.32 6.15
N SER A 266 2.47 -33.90 5.16
CA SER A 266 3.56 -34.87 5.40
C SER A 266 4.79 -34.27 6.10
N ARG A 267 4.94 -32.93 6.10
CA ARG A 267 6.05 -32.17 6.69
C ARG A 267 5.61 -31.24 7.82
N ALA A 268 4.38 -31.38 8.33
CA ALA A 268 3.78 -30.41 9.25
C ALA A 268 4.64 -30.20 10.50
N ALA A 269 5.16 -31.29 11.08
CA ALA A 269 6.04 -31.25 12.25
C ALA A 269 7.38 -30.55 12.00
N ASP A 270 7.91 -30.56 10.77
CA ASP A 270 9.14 -29.86 10.43
C ASP A 270 8.90 -28.34 10.34
N PHE A 271 7.80 -27.94 9.68
CA PHE A 271 7.37 -26.54 9.59
C PHE A 271 7.06 -25.94 10.97
N GLU A 272 6.28 -26.64 11.78
CA GLU A 272 5.89 -26.19 13.12
C GLU A 272 7.12 -26.01 14.03
N ARG A 273 8.09 -26.93 13.94
CA ARG A 273 9.34 -26.84 14.70
C ARG A 273 10.16 -25.61 14.33
N ILE A 274 10.28 -25.30 13.04
CA ILE A 274 11.00 -24.12 12.56
C ILE A 274 10.27 -22.84 13.00
N ALA A 275 8.96 -22.76 12.77
CA ALA A 275 8.14 -21.60 13.13
C ALA A 275 8.19 -21.32 14.65
N SER A 276 8.04 -22.37 15.47
CA SER A 276 8.13 -22.27 16.92
C SER A 276 9.51 -21.79 17.36
N ARG A 277 10.58 -22.33 16.74
CA ARG A 277 11.94 -21.90 17.07
C ARG A 277 12.15 -20.43 16.74
N ILE A 278 11.77 -19.97 15.54
CA ILE A 278 11.86 -18.55 15.14
C ILE A 278 11.12 -17.64 16.12
N LYS A 279 9.94 -18.04 16.58
CA LYS A 279 9.13 -17.27 17.55
C LYS A 279 9.83 -17.10 18.90
N THR A 280 10.60 -18.09 19.34
CA THR A 280 11.35 -18.05 20.62
C THR A 280 12.69 -17.30 20.55
N LEU A 281 13.18 -16.97 19.36
CA LEU A 281 14.47 -16.30 19.20
C LEU A 281 14.42 -14.82 19.61
N GLY A 282 15.34 -14.43 20.48
CA GLY A 282 15.55 -13.04 20.89
C GLY A 282 16.17 -12.18 19.79
N ALA A 283 16.18 -10.85 20.00
CA ALA A 283 16.70 -9.88 19.03
C ALA A 283 18.20 -10.06 18.72
N ASN A 284 18.98 -10.63 19.65
CA ASN A 284 20.41 -10.91 19.50
C ASN A 284 20.74 -12.20 18.73
N GLN A 285 19.73 -12.98 18.30
CA GLN A 285 19.93 -14.28 17.64
C GLN A 285 19.66 -14.23 16.12
N GLN A 286 20.06 -13.14 15.46
CA GLN A 286 19.79 -12.93 14.03
C GLN A 286 20.40 -14.00 13.12
N THR A 287 21.62 -14.47 13.43
CA THR A 287 22.29 -15.53 12.65
C THR A 287 21.51 -16.84 12.67
N GLU A 288 20.98 -17.23 13.83
CA GLU A 288 20.19 -18.46 13.96
C GLU A 288 18.83 -18.33 13.25
N ARG A 289 18.19 -17.15 13.39
CA ARG A 289 16.97 -16.82 12.66
C ARG A 289 17.17 -16.96 11.16
N LYS A 290 18.28 -16.44 10.62
CA LYS A 290 18.64 -16.57 9.20
C LYS A 290 18.75 -18.04 8.77
N LYS A 291 19.48 -18.87 9.51
CA LYS A 291 19.63 -20.32 9.22
C LYS A 291 18.29 -21.06 9.22
N LEU A 292 17.39 -20.72 10.14
CA LEU A 292 16.06 -21.33 10.20
C LEU A 292 15.19 -20.94 9.01
N LEU A 293 15.26 -19.67 8.57
CA LEU A 293 14.58 -19.20 7.37
C LEU A 293 15.13 -19.90 6.11
N GLU A 294 16.46 -20.05 5.99
CA GLU A 294 17.08 -20.83 4.91
C GLU A 294 16.61 -22.29 4.92
N ARG A 295 16.52 -22.91 6.10
CA ARG A 295 15.99 -24.27 6.24
C ARG A 295 14.51 -24.36 5.88
N GLN A 296 13.71 -23.35 6.22
CA GLN A 296 12.31 -23.27 5.80
C GLN A 296 12.22 -23.22 4.28
N GLN A 297 12.99 -22.35 3.63
CA GLN A 297 13.04 -22.25 2.17
C GLN A 297 13.44 -23.57 1.50
N LEU A 298 14.41 -24.30 2.08
CA LEU A 298 14.79 -25.64 1.59
C LEU A 298 13.65 -26.66 1.69
N LEU A 299 12.85 -26.62 2.77
CA LEU A 299 11.64 -27.45 2.87
C LEU A 299 10.58 -27.05 1.84
N GLU A 300 10.45 -25.75 1.55
CA GLU A 300 9.50 -25.23 0.57
C GLU A 300 9.92 -25.50 -0.88
N ARG A 301 11.17 -25.95 -1.13
CA ARG A 301 11.68 -26.30 -2.46
C ARG A 301 10.77 -27.23 -3.25
N ARG A 302 10.20 -28.24 -2.60
CA ARG A 302 9.29 -29.15 -3.30
C ARG A 302 7.99 -28.46 -3.74
N ILE A 303 7.52 -27.49 -2.97
CA ILE A 303 6.32 -26.70 -3.30
C ILE A 303 6.64 -25.78 -4.48
N TYR A 304 7.81 -25.15 -4.50
CA TYR A 304 8.30 -24.39 -5.65
C TYR A 304 8.36 -25.24 -6.93
N ASP A 305 8.88 -26.47 -6.85
CA ASP A 305 8.92 -27.39 -8.01
C ASP A 305 7.51 -27.72 -8.53
N LEU A 306 6.52 -27.87 -7.65
CA LEU A 306 5.12 -28.11 -8.04
C LEU A 306 4.52 -26.89 -8.75
N PHE A 307 4.90 -25.68 -8.35
CA PHE A 307 4.52 -24.45 -9.08
C PHE A 307 5.14 -24.42 -10.48
N VAL A 308 6.42 -24.76 -10.63
CA VAL A 308 7.06 -24.83 -11.96
C VAL A 308 6.36 -25.86 -12.85
N GLU A 309 6.02 -27.04 -12.31
CA GLU A 309 5.24 -28.05 -13.04
C GLU A 309 3.83 -27.53 -13.43
N MET A 310 3.20 -26.72 -12.55
CA MET A 310 1.94 -26.04 -12.86
C MET A 310 2.10 -25.11 -14.05
N ASP A 311 3.11 -24.24 -14.01
CA ASP A 311 3.38 -23.23 -15.02
C ASP A 311 3.68 -23.85 -16.40
N GLU A 312 4.53 -24.87 -16.44
CA GLU A 312 4.84 -25.61 -17.66
C GLU A 312 3.60 -26.25 -18.29
N ARG A 313 2.62 -26.65 -17.47
CA ARG A 313 1.35 -27.19 -17.95
C ARG A 313 0.41 -26.08 -18.43
N LEU A 314 0.40 -24.91 -17.78
CA LEU A 314 -0.39 -23.76 -18.22
C LEU A 314 0.08 -23.25 -19.59
N HIS A 315 1.39 -23.19 -19.83
CA HIS A 315 1.97 -22.77 -21.11
C HIS A 315 1.65 -23.71 -22.30
N LYS A 316 1.08 -24.90 -22.05
CA LYS A 316 0.58 -25.82 -23.08
C LYS A 316 -0.88 -25.57 -23.47
N LEU A 317 -1.59 -24.69 -22.76
CA LEU A 317 -3.00 -24.40 -23.00
C LEU A 317 -3.25 -23.36 -24.12
N PRO A 318 -2.51 -22.24 -24.21
CA PRO A 318 -2.75 -21.26 -25.27
C PRO A 318 -2.55 -21.84 -26.66
N THR A 319 -3.40 -21.44 -27.60
CA THR A 319 -3.13 -21.63 -29.04
C THR A 319 -1.96 -20.75 -29.50
N ALA A 320 -1.37 -21.07 -30.66
CA ALA A 320 -0.30 -20.25 -31.22
C ALA A 320 -0.73 -18.78 -31.46
N ALA A 321 -1.98 -18.55 -31.84
CA ALA A 321 -2.53 -17.21 -32.03
C ALA A 321 -2.66 -16.44 -30.70
N GLN A 322 -3.20 -17.08 -29.66
CA GLN A 322 -3.29 -16.51 -28.31
C GLN A 322 -1.90 -16.16 -27.75
N ALA A 323 -0.93 -17.07 -27.91
CA ALA A 323 0.44 -16.83 -27.45
C ALA A 323 1.13 -15.65 -28.16
N ALA A 324 0.84 -15.45 -29.45
CA ALA A 324 1.38 -14.33 -30.23
C ALA A 324 0.75 -12.97 -29.86
N ASN A 325 -0.48 -12.98 -29.35
CA ASN A 325 -1.25 -11.76 -29.04
C ASN A 325 -1.00 -11.21 -27.63
N VAL A 326 -0.26 -11.90 -26.77
CA VAL A 326 0.05 -11.41 -25.43
C VAL A 326 0.94 -10.17 -25.51
N SER A 327 0.46 -9.06 -24.97
CA SER A 327 1.25 -7.81 -24.84
C SER A 327 2.52 -8.04 -24.01
N ALA A 328 3.61 -7.36 -24.37
CA ALA A 328 4.88 -7.44 -23.66
C ALA A 328 4.75 -7.18 -22.15
N ASP A 329 3.94 -6.19 -21.76
CA ASP A 329 3.75 -5.83 -20.35
C ASP A 329 3.12 -6.97 -19.53
N LYS A 330 2.04 -7.57 -20.03
CA LYS A 330 1.40 -8.73 -19.36
C LYS A 330 2.36 -9.92 -19.27
N LYS A 331 3.18 -10.13 -20.29
CA LYS A 331 4.20 -11.19 -20.28
C LYS A 331 5.25 -10.91 -19.21
N GLN A 332 5.75 -9.68 -19.11
CA GLN A 332 6.71 -9.28 -18.08
C GLN A 332 6.12 -9.40 -16.66
N GLN A 333 4.85 -9.05 -16.48
CA GLN A 333 4.14 -9.25 -15.21
C GLN A 333 4.06 -10.74 -14.84
N LEU A 334 3.74 -11.62 -15.78
CA LEU A 334 3.72 -13.07 -15.57
C LEU A 334 5.11 -13.62 -15.25
N GLU A 335 6.15 -13.19 -15.96
CA GLU A 335 7.54 -13.59 -15.71
C GLU A 335 8.00 -13.15 -14.31
N THR A 336 7.60 -11.95 -13.88
CA THR A 336 7.90 -11.44 -12.53
C THR A 336 7.22 -12.27 -11.46
N LEU A 337 5.92 -12.59 -11.62
CA LEU A 337 5.22 -13.47 -10.67
C LEU A 337 5.78 -14.88 -10.69
N TYR A 338 6.14 -15.40 -11.87
CA TYR A 338 6.77 -16.71 -12.01
C TYR A 338 8.08 -16.75 -11.25
N ALA A 339 8.97 -15.77 -11.41
CA ALA A 339 10.25 -15.72 -10.69
C ALA A 339 10.04 -15.71 -9.16
N ALA A 340 9.06 -14.95 -8.67
CA ALA A 340 8.72 -14.91 -7.25
C ALA A 340 8.14 -16.25 -6.73
N LEU A 341 7.36 -16.95 -7.54
CA LEU A 341 6.65 -18.18 -7.17
C LEU A 341 7.42 -19.46 -7.43
N ALA A 342 8.38 -19.45 -8.35
CA ALA A 342 9.24 -20.57 -8.65
C ALA A 342 10.36 -20.75 -7.62
N GLY A 343 10.51 -19.79 -6.69
CA GLY A 343 11.65 -19.71 -5.78
C GLY A 343 12.91 -19.42 -6.58
N ASP A 344 13.54 -18.26 -6.34
CA ASP A 344 14.74 -17.89 -7.08
C ASP A 344 15.77 -19.03 -7.00
N LYS A 345 16.16 -19.61 -8.14
CA LYS A 345 17.04 -20.79 -8.22
C LYS A 345 18.51 -20.45 -7.94
N GLY A 346 18.74 -19.34 -7.22
CA GLY A 346 20.04 -18.74 -6.93
C GLY A 346 21.07 -19.74 -6.43
#